data_AF-A0A392UHX7-F1
#
_entry.id   AF-A0A392UHX7-F1
#
_cell.length_a   1.000
_cell.length_b   1.000
_cell.length_c   1.000
_cell.angle_alpha   90.00
_cell.angle_beta   90.00
_cell.angle_gamma   90.00
#
_symmetry.space_group_name_H-M   'P 1'
#
loop_
_entity.id
_entity.type
_entity.pdbx_description
1 polymer ?
#
loop_
_entity_poly.entity_id
_entity_poly.type
_entity_poly.pdbx_seq_one_letter_code
_entity_poly.pdbx_strand_id
1 'polypeptide(L)' 'YDTGFQFALEQLKIVFPDLDESKLGKLDALNKIVDGKLVPFAPVDAA' A
#
# COMPACT_ATOMS: atom_id res chain seq x y z
N TYR A 1 -9.80 -0.46 -6.49
CA TYR A 1 -8.36 -0.60 -6.81
C TYR A 1 -8.23 -0.77 -8.30
N ASP A 2 -7.56 0.15 -8.97
CA ASP A 2 -7.37 0.11 -10.41
C ASP A 2 -6.51 -1.08 -10.85
N THR A 3 -6.65 -1.48 -12.11
CA THR A 3 -5.88 -2.55 -12.78
C THR A 3 -4.37 -2.37 -12.65
N GLY A 4 -3.87 -1.13 -12.62
CA GLY A 4 -2.45 -0.84 -12.43
C GLY A 4 -1.89 -1.28 -11.07
N PHE A 5 -2.69 -1.20 -10.02
CA PHE A 5 -2.28 -1.65 -8.68
C PHE A 5 -2.20 -3.17 -8.61
N GLN A 6 -3.19 -3.87 -9.19
CA GLN A 6 -3.17 -5.33 -9.27
C GLN A 6 -1.96 -5.84 -10.05
N PHE A 7 -1.61 -5.18 -11.15
CA PHE A 7 -0.40 -5.49 -11.91
C PHE A 7 0.87 -5.34 -11.06
N ALA A 8 1.00 -4.26 -10.28
CA ALA A 8 2.15 -4.06 -9.41
C ALA A 8 2.27 -5.13 -8.31
N LEU A 9 1.15 -5.59 -7.74
CA LEU A 9 1.13 -6.69 -6.78
C LEU A 9 1.63 -8.01 -7.39
N GLU A 10 1.15 -8.34 -8.60
CA GLU A 10 1.59 -9.54 -9.32
C GLU A 10 3.10 -9.51 -9.63
N GLN A 11 3.66 -8.35 -9.97
CA GLN A 11 5.11 -8.21 -10.14
C GLN A 11 5.86 -8.39 -8.81
N LEU A 12 5.33 -7.87 -7.71
CA LEU A 12 5.99 -7.94 -6.41
C LEU A 12 6.03 -9.38 -5.85
N LYS A 13 5.01 -10.20 -6.14
CA LYS A 13 4.98 -11.62 -5.79
C LYS A 13 6.10 -12.45 -6.43
N ILE A 14 6.60 -12.04 -7.59
CA ILE A 14 7.71 -12.73 -8.26
C ILE A 14 9.00 -12.64 -7.42
N VAL A 15 9.23 -11.48 -6.79
CA VAL A 15 10.40 -11.23 -5.94
C VAL A 15 10.16 -11.63 -4.49
N PHE A 16 8.91 -11.52 -4.03
CA PHE A 16 8.48 -11.84 -2.67
C PHE A 16 7.28 -12.82 -2.73
N PRO A 17 7.52 -14.12 -2.90
CA PRO A 17 6.43 -15.10 -3.08
C PRO A 17 5.51 -15.24 -1.86
N ASP A 18 6.00 -14.90 -0.66
CA ASP A 18 5.22 -14.96 0.59
C ASP A 18 4.48 -13.64 0.91
N LEU A 19 4.34 -12.76 -0.09
CA LEU A 19 3.70 -11.46 0.06
C LEU A 19 2.21 -11.61 0.39
N ASP A 20 1.82 -11.16 1.57
CA ASP A 20 0.44 -11.14 2.04
C ASP A 20 -0.28 -9.88 1.53
N GLU A 21 -1.03 -10.02 0.44
CA GLU A 21 -1.79 -8.93 -0.19
C GLU A 21 -2.74 -8.23 0.78
N SER A 22 -3.35 -8.99 1.70
CA SER A 22 -4.23 -8.47 2.73
C SER A 22 -3.52 -7.54 3.70
N LYS A 23 -2.22 -7.74 3.95
CA LYS A 23 -1.40 -6.79 4.74
C LYS A 23 -1.04 -5.56 3.93
N LEU A 24 -0.77 -5.69 2.63
CA LEU A 24 -0.46 -4.54 1.77
C LEU A 24 -1.64 -3.59 1.61
N GLY A 25 -2.85 -4.11 1.38
CA GLY A 25 -4.05 -3.27 1.31
C GLY A 25 -4.29 -2.50 2.61
N LYS A 26 -4.01 -3.11 3.77
CA LYS A 26 -4.06 -2.40 5.06
C LYS A 26 -2.99 -1.32 5.17
N LEU A 27 -1.77 -1.60 4.69
CA LEU A 27 -0.66 -0.66 4.73
C LEU A 27 -0.92 0.56 3.83
N ASP A 28 -1.49 0.34 2.65
CA ASP A 28 -1.92 1.41 1.73
C ASP A 28 -3.07 2.24 2.33
N ALA A 29 -4.07 1.60 2.96
CA ALA A 29 -5.19 2.31 3.57
C ALA A 29 -4.80 3.17 4.80
N LEU A 30 -3.73 2.80 5.51
CA LEU A 30 -3.32 3.42 6.77
C LEU A 30 -2.13 4.35 6.64
N ASN A 31 -1.48 4.43 5.48
CA ASN A 31 -0.27 5.20 5.28
C ASN A 31 -0.36 6.01 3.99
N LYS A 32 0.36 7.12 3.95
CA LYS A 32 0.61 7.88 2.72
C LYS A 32 2.10 7.90 2.43
N ILE A 33 2.46 8.12 1.18
CA ILE A 33 3.85 8.32 0.78
C ILE A 33 4.14 9.82 0.78
N VAL A 34 5.12 10.26 1.56
CA VAL A 34 5.65 11.62 1.59
C VAL A 34 7.16 11.53 1.36
N ASP A 35 7.65 12.20 0.32
CA ASP A 35 9.07 12.19 -0.06
C ASP A 35 9.66 10.78 -0.23
N GLY A 36 8.86 9.86 -0.80
CA GLY A 36 9.26 8.47 -1.00
C GLY A 36 9.29 7.61 0.27
N LYS A 37 8.85 8.15 1.42
CA LYS A 37 8.75 7.42 2.68
C LYS A 37 7.29 7.19 3.07
N LEU A 38 7.00 5.99 3.57
CA LEU A 38 5.71 5.67 4.19
C LEU A 38 5.59 6.41 5.53
N VAL A 39 4.53 7.19 5.67
CA VAL A 39 4.15 7.85 6.91
C VAL A 39 2.70 7.49 7.24
N PRO A 40 2.35 7.30 8.53
CA PRO A 40 0.97 7.06 8.92
C PRO A 40 0.04 8.14 8.37
N PHE A 41 -1.09 7.71 7.82
CA PHE A 41 -2.18 8.60 7.48
C PHE A 41 -2.81 9.06 8.79
N ALA A 42 -2.42 10.24 9.27
CA ALA A 42 -3.18 10.95 10.29
C ALA A 42 -4.35 11.64 9.56
N PRO A 43 -5.62 11.27 9.85
CA PRO A 43 -6.72 12.14 9.48
C PRO A 43 -6.46 13.45 10.23
N VAL A 44 -6.22 14.55 9.52
CA VAL A 44 -6.32 15.85 10.18
C VAL A 44 -7.77 15.93 10.66
N ASP A 45 -7.96 16.29 11.93
CA ASP A 45 -9.24 16.27 12.62
C ASP A 45 -10.42 16.59 11.68
N ALA A 46 -11.37 15.66 11.59
CA ALA A 46 -12.65 15.93 10.97
C ALA A 46 -13.37 16.96 11.87
N ALA A 47 -13.11 18.24 11.59
CA ALA A 47 -13.83 19.39 12.14
C ALA A 47 -15.15 19.59 11.38
#